data_AF-A0A380MN29-F1
#
_entry.id   AF-A0A380MN29-F1
#
_cell.length_a   1.000
_cell.length_b   1.000
_cell.length_c   1.000
_cell.angle_alpha   90.00
_cell.angle_beta   90.00
_cell.angle_gamma   90.00
#
_symmetry.space_group_name_H-M   'P 1'
#
loop_
_entity.id
_entity.type
_entity.pdbx_description
1 polymer ?
#
loop_
_entity_poly.entity_id
_entity_poly.type
_entity_poly.pdbx_seq_one_letter_code
_entity_poly.pdbx_strand_id
1 'polypeptide(L)'
;MITKNSLDKYASNPLFKQANDAYSLCFLGLFLSYFTILLAVGFAIVGLSKDKERKYRSHFIYILCGCVYYTLYFAICLGMLYWTYQQHFIGQGNLWTPLFLYLFFGLSPFIWWVARFVTGWRLLKNGKEVCCPYTLWLAR
;
A
#
# COMPACT_ATOMS: atom_id res chain seq x y z
N MET A 1 -31.03 1.95 2.95
CA MET A 1 -31.02 1.85 4.42
C MET A 1 -31.01 0.37 4.78
N ILE A 2 -29.86 -0.17 5.20
CA ILE A 2 -29.75 -1.58 5.62
C ILE A 2 -30.39 -1.66 7.01
N THR A 3 -31.51 -2.36 7.14
CA THR A 3 -32.23 -2.47 8.42
C THR A 3 -31.40 -3.27 9.42
N LYS A 4 -31.37 -2.88 10.68
CA LYS A 4 -30.61 -3.53 11.78
C LYS A 4 -30.78 -5.07 11.80
N ASN A 5 -32.00 -5.54 11.50
CA ASN A 5 -32.35 -6.96 11.35
C ASN A 5 -31.58 -7.72 10.25
N SER A 6 -31.16 -7.04 9.17
CA SER A 6 -30.36 -7.66 8.12
C SER A 6 -28.89 -7.80 8.53
N LEU A 7 -28.31 -6.82 9.24
CA LEU A 7 -26.96 -6.94 9.79
C LEU A 7 -26.84 -8.06 10.84
N ASP A 8 -27.86 -8.23 11.68
CA ASP A 8 -27.90 -9.31 12.68
C ASP A 8 -28.06 -10.70 12.03
N LYS A 9 -28.91 -10.83 10.99
CA LYS A 9 -29.00 -12.06 10.18
C LYS A 9 -27.69 -12.35 9.43
N TYR A 10 -27.01 -11.33 8.90
CA TYR A 10 -25.72 -11.45 8.24
C TYR A 10 -24.59 -11.87 9.20
N ALA A 11 -24.56 -11.34 10.42
CA ALA A 11 -23.58 -11.69 11.45
C ALA A 11 -23.80 -13.10 12.03
N SER A 12 -25.05 -13.59 12.04
CA SER A 12 -25.40 -14.92 12.56
C SER A 12 -25.00 -16.09 11.66
N ASN A 13 -24.59 -15.85 10.42
CA ASN A 13 -24.18 -16.91 9.48
C ASN A 13 -22.71 -17.30 9.70
N PRO A 14 -22.40 -18.55 10.13
CA PRO A 14 -21.04 -18.97 10.43
C PRO A 14 -20.10 -18.94 9.22
N LEU A 15 -20.61 -19.19 8.01
CA LEU A 15 -19.81 -19.11 6.78
C LEU A 15 -19.40 -17.67 6.45
N PHE A 16 -20.30 -16.72 6.70
CA PHE A 16 -19.99 -15.30 6.51
C PHE A 16 -18.95 -14.83 7.52
N LYS A 17 -19.08 -15.22 8.79
CA LYS A 17 -18.09 -14.92 9.82
C LYS A 17 -16.71 -15.47 9.44
N GLN A 18 -16.64 -16.72 8.97
CA GLN A 18 -15.40 -17.33 8.52
C GLN A 18 -14.78 -16.58 7.32
N ALA A 19 -15.59 -16.19 6.34
CA ALA A 19 -15.12 -15.39 5.20
C ALA A 19 -14.60 -14.02 5.67
N ASN A 20 -15.34 -13.33 6.55
CA ASN A 20 -14.93 -12.03 7.10
C ASN A 20 -13.63 -12.13 7.91
N ASP A 21 -13.46 -13.18 8.72
CA ASP A 21 -12.24 -13.44 9.47
C ASP A 21 -11.05 -13.68 8.51
N ALA A 22 -11.26 -14.45 7.44
CA ALA A 22 -10.24 -14.66 6.41
C ALA A 22 -9.84 -13.35 5.70
N TYR A 23 -10.81 -12.53 5.28
CA TYR A 23 -10.53 -11.20 4.71
C TYR A 23 -9.81 -10.29 5.69
N SER A 24 -10.20 -10.30 6.96
CA SER A 24 -9.58 -9.51 8.03
C SER A 24 -8.14 -9.93 8.28
N LEU A 25 -7.84 -11.24 8.28
CA LEU A 25 -6.48 -11.77 8.40
C LEU A 25 -5.60 -11.39 7.21
N CYS A 26 -6.12 -11.46 5.99
CA CYS A 26 -5.41 -11.01 4.79
C CYS A 26 -5.09 -9.51 4.87
N PHE A 27 -6.06 -8.70 5.28
CA PHE A 27 -5.87 -7.25 5.47
C PHE A 27 -4.84 -6.96 6.56
N LEU A 28 -4.94 -7.64 7.70
CA LEU A 28 -3.98 -7.53 8.80
C LEU A 28 -2.56 -7.90 8.34
N GLY A 29 -2.42 -9.00 7.59
CA GLY A 29 -1.13 -9.44 7.03
C GLY A 29 -0.49 -8.40 6.11
N LEU A 30 -1.29 -7.76 5.25
CA LEU A 30 -0.82 -6.66 4.40
C LEU A 30 -0.31 -5.48 5.23
N PHE A 31 -1.08 -5.02 6.22
CA PHE A 31 -0.65 -3.93 7.12
C PHE A 31 0.62 -4.29 7.88
N LEU A 32 0.67 -5.50 8.45
CA LEU A 32 1.81 -5.98 9.21
C LEU A 32 3.07 -6.01 8.33
N SER A 33 2.96 -6.52 7.09
CA SER A 33 4.06 -6.59 6.14
C SER A 33 4.60 -5.20 5.79
N TYR A 34 3.72 -4.23 5.58
CA TYR A 34 4.10 -2.85 5.25
C TYR A 34 4.87 -2.19 6.40
N PHE A 35 4.39 -2.29 7.64
CA PHE A 35 5.09 -1.74 8.80
C PHE A 35 6.40 -2.47 9.11
N THR A 36 6.44 -3.79 8.87
CA THR A 36 7.66 -4.58 9.04
C THR A 36 8.75 -4.09 8.08
N ILE A 37 8.41 -3.75 6.83
CA ILE A 37 9.36 -3.18 5.86
C ILE A 37 9.90 -1.83 6.36
N LEU A 38 9.02 -0.94 6.84
CA LEU A 38 9.43 0.36 7.37
C LEU A 38 10.39 0.22 8.56
N LEU A 39 10.08 -0.67 9.51
CA LEU A 39 10.91 -0.93 10.67
C LEU A 39 12.27 -1.55 10.27
N ALA A 40 12.26 -2.57 9.41
CA ALA A 40 13.48 -3.23 8.96
C ALA A 40 14.43 -2.24 8.27
N VAL A 41 13.90 -1.36 7.43
CA VAL A 41 14.69 -0.34 6.73
C VAL A 41 15.17 0.74 7.69
N GLY A 42 14.33 1.16 8.65
CA GLY A 42 14.73 2.09 9.71
C GLY A 42 15.90 1.56 10.54
N PHE A 43 15.81 0.32 11.01
CA PHE A 43 16.91 -0.34 11.74
C PHE A 43 18.16 -0.51 10.88
N ALA A 44 18.01 -0.87 9.60
CA ALA A 44 19.14 -1.00 8.69
C ALA A 44 19.88 0.34 8.49
N ILE A 45 19.17 1.46 8.41
CA ILE A 45 19.78 2.79 8.30
C ILE A 45 20.52 3.18 9.57
N VAL A 46 19.93 2.92 10.75
CA VAL A 46 20.57 3.22 12.05
C VAL A 46 21.82 2.37 12.27
N GLY A 47 21.82 1.12 11.80
CA GLY A 47 22.94 0.20 11.92
C GLY A 47 24.05 0.38 10.86
N LEU A 48 23.91 1.30 9.90
CA LEU A 48 24.95 1.53 8.89
C LEU A 48 26.14 2.28 9.49
N SER A 49 27.35 1.73 9.33
CA SER A 49 28.60 2.43 9.69
C SER A 49 29.09 3.32 8.55
N LYS A 50 29.62 4.51 8.90
CA LYS A 50 30.06 5.60 8.00
C LYS A 50 30.89 5.19 6.76
N ASP A 51 31.65 4.10 6.82
CA ASP A 51 32.62 3.75 5.78
C ASP A 51 32.10 2.84 4.63
N LYS A 52 30.94 2.18 4.78
CA LYS A 52 30.36 1.32 3.71
C LYS A 52 29.12 1.94 3.04
N GLU A 53 28.87 3.22 3.32
CA GLU A 53 27.51 3.74 3.46
C GLU A 53 26.80 4.11 2.16
N ARG A 54 27.48 4.73 1.19
CA ARG A 54 26.77 5.48 0.12
C ARG A 54 25.86 4.61 -0.74
N LYS A 55 26.37 3.45 -1.18
CA LYS A 55 25.63 2.53 -2.06
C LYS A 55 24.42 1.93 -1.35
N TYR A 56 24.60 1.33 -0.17
CA TYR A 56 23.49 0.70 0.56
C TYR A 56 22.48 1.74 1.08
N ARG A 57 22.95 2.91 1.51
CA ARG A 57 22.09 4.02 1.92
C ARG A 57 21.18 4.50 0.80
N SER A 58 21.66 4.54 -0.45
CA SER A 58 20.81 4.88 -1.60
C SER A 58 19.64 3.89 -1.77
N HIS A 59 19.87 2.59 -1.55
CA HIS A 59 18.83 1.56 -1.62
C HIS A 59 17.82 1.70 -0.49
N PHE A 60 18.26 1.94 0.74
CA PHE A 60 17.35 2.14 1.88
C PHE A 60 16.49 3.38 1.71
N ILE A 61 17.06 4.50 1.26
CA ILE A 61 16.31 5.72 0.95
C ILE A 61 15.30 5.45 -0.17
N TYR A 62 15.69 4.72 -1.22
CA TYR A 62 14.80 4.39 -2.34
C TYR A 62 13.59 3.55 -1.92
N ILE A 63 13.77 2.64 -0.96
CA ILE A 63 12.70 1.86 -0.33
C ILE A 63 11.80 2.77 0.52
N LEU A 64 12.37 3.59 1.41
CA LEU A 64 11.59 4.50 2.25
C LEU A 64 10.75 5.47 1.42
N CYS A 65 11.34 6.09 0.41
CA CYS A 65 10.63 6.96 -0.52
C CYS A 65 9.51 6.20 -1.24
N GLY A 66 9.75 4.95 -1.66
CA GLY A 66 8.73 4.08 -2.21
C GLY A 66 7.54 3.87 -1.28
N CYS A 67 7.80 3.58 0.00
CA CYS A 67 6.77 3.45 1.02
C CYS A 67 6.00 4.76 1.26
N VAL A 68 6.68 5.90 1.31
CA VAL A 68 6.05 7.23 1.48
C VAL A 68 5.15 7.54 0.28
N TYR A 69 5.64 7.33 -0.95
CA TYR A 69 4.84 7.55 -2.15
C TYR A 69 3.61 6.64 -2.21
N TYR A 70 3.77 5.37 -1.84
CA TYR A 70 2.65 4.44 -1.75
C TYR A 70 1.60 4.93 -0.75
N THR A 71 2.02 5.36 0.45
CA THR A 71 1.09 5.88 1.48
C THR A 71 0.41 7.17 1.06
N LEU A 72 1.16 8.13 0.50
CA LEU A 72 0.60 9.39 0.01
C LEU A 72 -0.43 9.14 -1.10
N TYR A 73 -0.08 8.29 -2.06
CA TYR A 73 -0.98 7.92 -3.13
C TYR A 73 -2.24 7.23 -2.58
N PHE A 74 -2.07 6.25 -1.71
CA PHE A 74 -3.18 5.53 -1.08
C PHE A 74 -4.09 6.46 -0.27
N ALA A 75 -3.51 7.40 0.50
CA ALA A 75 -4.26 8.40 1.26
C ALA A 75 -5.03 9.37 0.35
N ILE A 76 -4.43 9.82 -0.75
CA ILE A 76 -5.11 10.64 -1.76
C ILE A 76 -6.28 9.88 -2.38
N CYS A 77 -6.10 8.60 -2.71
CA CYS A 77 -7.15 7.75 -3.27
C CYS A 77 -8.31 7.54 -2.29
N LEU A 78 -8.00 7.26 -1.02
CA LEU A 78 -8.99 7.18 0.05
C LEU A 78 -9.74 8.50 0.24
N GLY A 79 -9.03 9.63 0.21
CA GLY A 79 -9.62 10.97 0.32
C GLY A 79 -10.57 11.27 -0.84
N MET A 80 -10.16 10.97 -2.08
CA MET A 80 -11.01 11.12 -3.26
C MET A 80 -12.21 10.18 -3.24
N LEU A 81 -12.03 8.93 -2.79
CA LEU A 81 -13.13 7.97 -2.64
C LEU A 81 -14.12 8.45 -1.58
N TYR A 82 -13.63 8.89 -0.42
CA TYR A 82 -14.47 9.44 0.65
C TYR A 82 -15.20 10.69 0.18
N TRP A 83 -14.52 11.60 -0.50
CA TRP A 83 -15.13 12.80 -1.09
C TRP A 83 -16.20 12.45 -2.11
N THR A 84 -15.90 11.56 -3.06
CA THR A 84 -16.85 11.10 -4.07
C THR A 84 -18.04 10.41 -3.43
N TYR A 85 -17.80 9.58 -2.41
CA TYR A 85 -18.84 8.94 -1.62
C TYR A 85 -19.76 9.97 -0.97
N GLN A 86 -19.21 10.99 -0.29
CA GLN A 86 -20.00 12.09 0.30
C GLN A 86 -20.85 12.82 -0.75
N GLN A 87 -20.31 13.07 -1.94
CA GLN A 87 -21.01 13.79 -3.01
C GLN A 87 -22.09 12.94 -3.70
N HIS A 88 -21.86 11.64 -3.91
CA HIS A 88 -22.74 10.77 -4.73
C HIS A 88 -23.83 10.07 -3.91
N PHE A 89 -23.66 9.87 -2.59
CA PHE A 89 -24.71 9.26 -1.76
C PHE A 89 -25.93 10.17 -1.55
N ILE A 90 -25.83 11.47 -1.82
CA ILE A 90 -26.95 12.42 -1.77
C ILE A 90 -27.84 12.33 -3.03
N GLY A 91 -27.37 11.72 -4.14
CA GLY A 91 -28.07 11.84 -5.42
C GLY A 91 -28.31 10.56 -6.23
N GLN A 92 -27.33 9.68 -6.42
CA GLN A 92 -27.42 8.66 -7.48
C GLN A 92 -26.70 7.36 -7.11
N GLY A 93 -27.45 6.25 -7.10
CA GLY A 93 -26.97 4.90 -6.82
C GLY A 93 -26.07 4.30 -7.90
N ASN A 94 -24.97 4.97 -8.25
CA ASN A 94 -24.04 4.50 -9.26
C ASN A 94 -22.90 3.66 -8.64
N LEU A 95 -23.01 2.33 -8.79
CA LEU A 95 -22.04 1.35 -8.30
C LEU A 95 -20.75 1.25 -9.14
N TRP A 96 -20.73 1.84 -10.35
CA TRP A 96 -19.56 1.75 -11.25
C TRP A 96 -18.41 2.66 -10.81
N THR A 97 -18.71 3.84 -10.30
CA THR A 97 -17.72 4.81 -9.82
C THR A 97 -16.86 4.26 -8.69
N PRO A 98 -17.41 3.67 -7.61
CA PRO A 98 -16.60 3.05 -6.57
C PRO A 98 -15.83 1.83 -7.07
N LEU A 99 -16.36 1.02 -7.99
CA LEU A 99 -15.67 -0.15 -8.54
C LEU A 99 -14.44 0.24 -9.39
N PHE A 100 -14.60 1.25 -10.25
CA PHE A 100 -13.51 1.80 -11.06
C PHE A 100 -12.44 2.46 -10.18
N LEU A 101 -12.87 3.21 -9.15
CA LEU A 101 -11.97 3.79 -8.16
C LEU A 101 -11.21 2.71 -7.38
N TYR A 102 -11.88 1.66 -6.91
CA TYR A 102 -11.25 0.60 -6.12
C TYR A 102 -10.23 -0.20 -6.95
N LEU A 103 -10.59 -0.60 -8.17
CA LEU A 103 -9.75 -1.44 -9.01
C LEU A 103 -8.56 -0.66 -9.57
N PHE A 104 -8.75 0.54 -10.14
CA PHE A 104 -7.65 1.27 -10.76
C PHE A 104 -6.76 1.99 -9.73
N PHE A 105 -7.34 2.60 -8.70
CA PHE A 105 -6.55 3.37 -7.73
C PHE A 105 -6.02 2.50 -6.57
N GLY A 106 -6.60 1.32 -6.32
CA GLY A 106 -6.08 0.39 -5.33
C GLY A 106 -4.92 -0.49 -5.84
N LEU A 107 -5.05 -1.06 -7.04
CA LEU A 107 -4.06 -1.99 -7.59
C LEU A 107 -2.86 -1.30 -8.24
N SER A 108 -3.06 -0.18 -8.95
CA SER A 108 -1.95 0.51 -9.63
C SER A 108 -0.82 0.97 -8.69
N PRO A 109 -1.06 1.56 -7.50
CA PRO A 109 0.04 1.91 -6.60
C PRO A 109 0.72 0.69 -6.01
N PHE A 110 -0.01 -0.40 -5.78
CA PHE A 110 0.59 -1.64 -5.28
C PHE A 110 1.52 -2.27 -6.31
N ILE A 111 1.08 -2.38 -7.58
CA ILE A 111 1.90 -2.89 -8.68
C ILE A 111 3.14 -2.01 -8.88
N TRP A 112 2.97 -0.69 -8.89
CA TRP A 112 4.07 0.26 -9.00
C TRP A 112 5.06 0.13 -7.83
N TRP A 113 4.54 0.01 -6.61
CA TRP A 113 5.34 -0.17 -5.40
C TRP A 113 6.15 -1.46 -5.49
N VAL A 114 5.52 -2.60 -5.80
CA VAL A 114 6.22 -3.89 -6.01
C VAL A 114 7.29 -3.78 -7.11
N ALA A 115 6.97 -3.17 -8.27
CA ALA A 115 7.93 -2.98 -9.35
C ALA A 115 9.16 -2.16 -8.91
N ARG A 116 8.95 -1.18 -8.01
CA ARG A 116 10.00 -0.37 -7.40
C ARG A 116 10.92 -1.23 -6.53
N PHE A 117 10.39 -2.10 -5.67
CA PHE A 117 11.18 -3.05 -4.87
C PHE A 117 11.98 -4.00 -5.75
N VAL A 118 11.35 -4.61 -6.75
CA VAL A 118 12.01 -5.56 -7.67
C VAL A 118 13.17 -4.88 -8.41
N THR A 119 12.97 -3.64 -8.84
CA THR A 119 14.00 -2.84 -9.51
C THR A 119 15.16 -2.53 -8.58
N GLY A 120 14.89 -2.05 -7.35
CA GLY A 120 15.92 -1.78 -6.34
C GLY A 120 16.71 -3.03 -6.00
N TRP A 121 16.03 -4.16 -5.78
CA TRP A 121 16.65 -5.47 -5.54
C TRP A 121 17.54 -5.91 -6.70
N ARG A 122 17.08 -5.76 -7.95
CA ARG A 122 17.86 -6.10 -9.15
C ARG A 122 19.13 -5.25 -9.24
N LEU A 123 19.04 -3.95 -8.97
CA LEU A 123 20.20 -3.05 -8.94
C LEU A 123 21.18 -3.44 -7.83
N LEU A 124 20.68 -3.77 -6.64
CA LEU A 124 21.48 -4.23 -5.52
C LEU A 124 22.23 -5.53 -5.86
N LYS A 125 21.53 -6.52 -6.43
CA LYS A 125 22.11 -7.80 -6.88
C LYS A 125 23.21 -7.61 -7.93
N ASN A 126 23.06 -6.63 -8.81
CA ASN A 126 24.05 -6.27 -9.83
C ASN A 126 25.18 -5.39 -9.29
N GLY A 127 25.20 -5.11 -7.98
CA GLY A 127 26.22 -4.29 -7.37
C GLY A 127 26.15 -2.81 -7.79
N LYS A 128 25.02 -2.33 -8.30
CA LYS A 128 24.81 -0.93 -8.66
C LYS A 128 24.22 -0.14 -7.50
N GLU A 129 24.53 1.15 -7.45
CA GLU A 129 23.85 2.10 -6.57
C GLU A 129 22.60 2.67 -7.24
N VAL A 130 21.68 3.22 -6.45
CA VAL A 130 20.54 3.97 -6.98
C VAL A 130 20.97 5.43 -7.11
N CYS A 131 21.24 5.91 -8.32
CA CYS A 131 21.68 7.29 -8.55
C CYS A 131 20.69 8.34 -8.00
N CYS A 132 19.39 8.09 -8.15
CA CYS A 132 18.33 9.01 -7.73
C CYS A 132 17.33 8.31 -6.79
N PRO A 133 17.64 8.12 -5.50
CA PRO A 133 16.79 7.32 -4.62
C PRO A 133 15.45 7.99 -4.30
N TYR A 134 15.37 9.32 -4.46
CA TYR A 134 14.15 10.11 -4.31
C TYR A 134 13.28 10.19 -5.57
N THR A 135 13.63 9.48 -6.66
CA THR A 135 12.84 9.57 -7.89
C THR A 135 11.47 8.94 -7.72
N LEU A 136 10.41 9.51 -8.30
CA LEU A 136 9.08 8.86 -8.34
C LEU A 136 9.06 7.70 -9.36
N TRP A 137 10.02 7.65 -10.28
CA TRP A 137 10.07 6.64 -11.34
C TRP A 137 10.78 5.37 -10.89
N LEU A 138 10.80 4.34 -11.76
CA LEU A 138 11.66 3.18 -11.55
C LEU A 138 13.12 3.58 -11.79
N ALA A 139 13.99 3.28 -10.82
CA ALA A 139 15.43 3.50 -10.95
C ALA A 139 16.02 2.69 -12.12
N ARG A 140 17.13 3.18 -12.70
CA ARG A 140 17.85 2.55 -13.82
C ARG A 140 19.30 2.29 -13.44
#